data_AF-A0AB73LJH6-F1
#
_entry.id   AF-A0AB73LJH6-F1
#
_cell.length_a   1.000
_cell.length_b   1.000
_cell.length_c   1.000
_cell.angle_alpha   90.00
_cell.angle_beta   90.00
_cell.angle_gamma   90.00
#
_symmetry.space_group_name_H-M   'P 1'
#
loop_
_entity.id
_entity.type
_entity.pdbx_description
1 polymer ?
#
loop_
_entity_poly.entity_id
_entity_poly.type
_entity_poly.pdbx_seq_one_letter_code
_entity_poly.pdbx_strand_id
1 'polypeptide(L)'
;MTPNALNRRSMLTGGTLISLSTLLAACVPHDITTAGDGSTASGKPATNSSSSRSASNNTGSGEYRKADAKGPAQNVPKPNAPEDGYRAKTPDGLLKTMDAWNQWINYGVQTGDYSKAREFLSTSNDGELKIYREIEALYQRGGWVIDGIEYFKPAGIPRTDDHQSYYLETNHEWDKHTEVEPDGRQETWNSDKEEEIYTFALEHRDGRWQILYSRIEA
;
A
#
# COMPACT_ATOMS: atom_id res chain seq x y z
N MET A 1 -9.84 20.85 -30.69
CA MET A 1 -9.38 21.15 -29.32
C MET A 1 -9.34 19.84 -28.57
N THR A 2 -8.17 19.22 -28.57
CA THR A 2 -7.87 17.97 -27.85
C THR A 2 -7.66 18.32 -26.37
N PRO A 3 -8.36 17.68 -25.42
CA PRO A 3 -8.06 17.86 -24.01
C PRO A 3 -6.69 17.26 -23.71
N ASN A 4 -5.84 18.06 -23.03
CA ASN A 4 -4.49 17.72 -22.61
C ASN A 4 -4.48 16.41 -21.82
N ALA A 5 -3.90 15.36 -22.41
CA ALA A 5 -3.50 14.16 -21.68
C ALA A 5 -2.36 14.55 -20.73
N LEU A 6 -2.61 14.42 -19.43
CA LEU A 6 -1.58 14.51 -18.39
C LEU A 6 -0.65 13.30 -18.55
N ASN A 7 0.34 13.39 -19.44
CA ASN A 7 1.56 12.61 -19.35
C ASN A 7 2.25 13.00 -18.05
N ARG A 8 2.48 12.04 -17.13
CA ARG A 8 3.29 12.34 -15.94
C ARG A 8 4.13 11.15 -15.53
N ARG A 9 5.37 11.18 -16.01
CA ARG A 9 6.62 10.67 -15.41
C ARG A 9 6.85 11.16 -13.95
N SER A 10 5.80 11.37 -13.16
CA SER A 10 5.85 12.08 -11.88
C SER A 10 4.85 11.57 -10.84
N MET A 11 4.30 10.36 -10.99
CA MET A 11 3.32 9.83 -10.02
C MET A 11 3.99 9.32 -8.73
N LEU A 12 5.27 8.92 -8.73
CA LEU A 12 5.98 8.57 -7.49
C LEU A 12 6.97 9.64 -6.98
N THR A 13 7.20 10.74 -7.71
CA THR A 13 7.84 11.95 -7.18
C THR A 13 6.78 13.00 -6.83
N GLY A 14 6.18 12.86 -5.65
CA GLY A 14 5.52 13.93 -4.89
C GLY A 14 4.80 15.02 -5.70
N GLY A 15 3.69 14.69 -6.36
CA GLY A 15 2.83 15.66 -7.04
C GLY A 15 1.55 15.95 -6.27
N THR A 16 1.42 17.16 -5.75
CA THR A 16 0.28 17.75 -5.02
C THR A 16 -1.09 17.56 -5.70
N LEU A 17 -2.09 17.08 -4.95
CA LEU A 17 -3.51 17.34 -5.23
C LEU A 17 -4.21 17.97 -4.02
N ILE A 18 -4.27 19.30 -4.10
CA ILE A 18 -5.30 20.24 -3.65
C ILE A 18 -6.37 19.65 -2.71
N SER A 19 -6.19 19.84 -1.41
CA SER A 19 -7.26 19.75 -0.41
C SER A 19 -8.16 20.98 -0.50
N LEU A 20 -9.33 20.85 -1.13
CA LEU A 20 -10.35 21.90 -1.10
C LEU A 20 -11.16 21.76 0.20
N SER A 21 -10.71 22.46 1.25
CA SER A 21 -11.44 22.59 2.52
C SER A 21 -12.32 23.83 2.53
N THR A 22 -13.63 23.63 2.62
CA THR A 22 -14.67 24.62 2.99
C THR A 22 -15.88 23.79 3.47
N LEU A 23 -16.55 23.97 4.60
CA LEU A 23 -16.74 25.10 5.52
C LEU A 23 -17.17 24.57 6.91
N LEU A 24 -16.91 25.39 7.94
CA LEU A 24 -17.49 25.31 9.29
C LEU A 24 -19.03 25.34 9.28
N ALA A 25 -19.64 24.54 10.14
CA ALA A 25 -20.92 24.86 10.80
C ALA A 25 -20.95 24.25 12.22
N ALA A 26 -21.32 25.08 13.19
CA ALA A 26 -21.25 24.84 14.62
C ALA A 26 -22.54 24.23 15.21
N CYS A 27 -22.41 23.68 16.44
CA CYS A 27 -23.26 23.87 17.64
C CYS A 27 -23.51 22.56 18.41
N VAL A 28 -22.86 22.36 19.58
CA VAL A 28 -23.32 22.55 20.98
C VAL A 28 -23.67 21.19 21.64
N PRO A 29 -23.26 20.93 22.90
CA PRO A 29 -23.44 19.64 23.58
C PRO A 29 -24.76 19.54 24.34
N HIS A 30 -25.20 18.33 24.67
CA HIS A 30 -26.19 18.08 25.73
C HIS A 30 -25.80 16.87 26.59
N ASP A 31 -25.50 17.22 27.83
CA ASP A 31 -25.70 16.59 29.14
C ASP A 31 -25.74 15.07 29.38
N ILE A 32 -25.08 14.79 30.50
CA ILE A 32 -24.95 13.58 31.29
C ILE A 32 -26.20 13.43 32.17
N THR A 33 -26.79 12.22 32.26
CA THR A 33 -27.59 11.82 33.43
C THR A 33 -27.49 10.31 33.68
N THR A 34 -27.60 9.97 34.96
CA THR A 34 -27.05 8.84 35.72
C THR A 34 -27.99 7.63 35.86
N ALA A 35 -27.38 6.47 36.16
CA ALA A 35 -27.81 5.38 37.07
C ALA A 35 -28.96 4.42 36.69
N GLY A 36 -28.69 3.12 36.90
CA GLY A 36 -29.69 2.06 36.96
C GLY A 36 -29.08 0.65 36.91
N ASP A 37 -28.67 0.13 38.08
CA ASP A 37 -28.17 -1.22 38.30
C ASP A 37 -29.35 -2.22 38.47
N GLY A 38 -29.20 -3.49 38.06
CA GLY A 38 -30.25 -4.51 38.27
C GLY A 38 -30.13 -5.79 37.44
N SER A 39 -29.64 -6.86 38.07
CA SER A 39 -29.50 -8.23 37.54
C SER A 39 -30.83 -9.00 37.42
N THR A 40 -30.97 -9.84 36.38
CA THR A 40 -31.26 -11.31 36.37
C THR A 40 -32.16 -11.84 35.25
N ALA A 41 -31.64 -12.89 34.60
CA ALA A 41 -32.28 -14.13 34.09
C ALA A 41 -33.31 -14.14 32.93
N SER A 42 -32.84 -14.75 31.82
CA SER A 42 -33.46 -15.78 30.96
C SER A 42 -34.74 -15.49 30.14
N GLY A 43 -34.60 -15.58 28.81
CA GLY A 43 -35.72 -15.74 27.88
C GLY A 43 -35.36 -15.50 26.40
N LYS A 44 -34.98 -16.56 25.68
CA LYS A 44 -34.93 -16.61 24.19
C LYS A 44 -36.39 -16.74 23.67
N PRO A 45 -36.82 -16.06 22.58
CA PRO A 45 -36.51 -16.47 21.20
C PRO A 45 -36.17 -15.35 20.21
N ALA A 46 -35.66 -15.82 19.06
CA ALA A 46 -35.04 -15.10 17.95
C ALA A 46 -35.98 -14.15 17.19
N THR A 47 -35.41 -13.06 16.64
CA THR A 47 -35.38 -12.77 15.19
C THR A 47 -34.49 -11.56 14.86
N ASN A 48 -33.59 -11.80 13.90
CA ASN A 48 -32.96 -10.95 12.89
C ASN A 48 -32.78 -9.42 13.04
N SER A 49 -31.60 -9.01 12.57
CA SER A 49 -31.28 -7.77 11.83
C SER A 49 -30.61 -6.65 12.64
N SER A 50 -29.28 -6.64 12.62
CA SER A 50 -28.53 -5.52 12.02
C SER A 50 -27.06 -5.89 11.96
N SER A 51 -26.58 -6.00 10.73
CA SER A 51 -25.19 -6.20 10.34
C SER A 51 -24.26 -5.16 10.96
N SER A 52 -23.63 -5.52 12.07
CA SER A 52 -22.34 -4.96 12.45
C SER A 52 -21.31 -5.48 11.44
N ARG A 53 -21.08 -4.70 10.37
CA ARG A 53 -19.88 -4.85 9.53
C ARG A 53 -18.67 -4.37 10.33
N SER A 54 -18.36 -5.10 11.39
CA SER A 54 -16.97 -5.26 11.80
C SER A 54 -16.29 -5.95 10.63
N ALA A 55 -15.44 -5.19 9.92
CA ALA A 55 -14.39 -5.73 9.07
C ALA A 55 -13.45 -6.54 9.97
N SER A 56 -13.94 -7.70 10.42
CA SER A 56 -13.14 -8.71 11.06
C SER A 56 -12.17 -9.15 9.98
N ASN A 57 -10.88 -8.93 10.24
CA ASN A 57 -9.78 -9.62 9.60
C ASN A 57 -10.11 -11.12 9.56
N ASN A 58 -10.78 -11.53 8.50
CA ASN A 58 -11.03 -12.92 8.22
C ASN A 58 -9.76 -13.36 7.51
N THR A 59 -8.89 -14.03 8.26
CA THR A 59 -7.91 -14.96 7.69
C THR A 59 -8.72 -16.06 7.00
N GLY A 60 -9.30 -15.72 5.85
CA GLY A 60 -10.35 -16.47 5.22
C GLY A 60 -9.78 -17.68 4.53
N SER A 61 -10.25 -18.85 4.94
CA SER A 61 -10.10 -20.14 4.25
C SER A 61 -10.86 -20.20 2.92
N GLY A 62 -11.06 -19.06 2.25
CA GLY A 62 -11.82 -18.92 1.01
C GLY A 62 -10.91 -18.62 -0.18
N GLU A 63 -11.41 -18.88 -1.38
CA GLU A 63 -10.68 -18.58 -2.62
C GLU A 63 -10.37 -17.08 -2.72
N TYR A 64 -9.19 -16.77 -3.23
CA TYR A 64 -8.77 -15.40 -3.52
C TYR A 64 -9.74 -14.75 -4.51
N ARG A 65 -10.15 -13.52 -4.21
CA ARG A 65 -10.93 -12.69 -5.13
C ARG A 65 -10.23 -11.35 -5.31
N LYS A 66 -9.94 -11.02 -6.56
CA LYS A 66 -9.41 -9.71 -6.95
C LYS A 66 -10.41 -8.60 -6.63
N ALA A 67 -9.90 -7.41 -6.30
CA ALA A 67 -10.71 -6.21 -6.18
C ALA A 67 -11.44 -5.89 -7.49
N ASP A 68 -12.63 -5.33 -7.37
CA ASP A 68 -13.42 -4.86 -8.51
C ASP A 68 -14.25 -3.63 -8.11
N ALA A 69 -15.13 -3.16 -9.00
CA ALA A 69 -15.97 -1.99 -8.73
C ALA A 69 -16.96 -2.19 -7.56
N LYS A 70 -17.10 -3.41 -7.01
CA LYS A 70 -18.00 -3.74 -5.91
C LYS A 70 -17.28 -3.82 -4.56
N GLY A 71 -15.94 -3.86 -4.54
CA GLY A 71 -15.19 -3.85 -3.29
C GLY A 71 -13.73 -4.29 -3.41
N PRO A 72 -13.00 -4.26 -2.29
CA PRO A 72 -11.59 -4.62 -2.21
C PRO A 72 -11.36 -6.10 -2.51
N ALA A 73 -10.08 -6.44 -2.73
CA ALA A 73 -9.65 -7.82 -2.81
C ALA A 73 -9.98 -8.56 -1.50
N GLN A 74 -10.27 -9.85 -1.60
CA GLN A 74 -10.59 -10.68 -0.44
C GLN A 74 -9.75 -11.96 -0.46
N ASN A 75 -9.42 -12.45 0.72
CA ASN A 75 -8.55 -13.62 0.92
C ASN A 75 -7.21 -13.47 0.18
N VAL A 76 -6.63 -12.27 0.19
CA VAL A 76 -5.31 -12.01 -0.39
C VAL A 76 -4.28 -12.88 0.34
N PRO A 77 -3.55 -13.76 -0.35
CA PRO A 77 -2.54 -14.59 0.28
C PRO A 77 -1.44 -13.69 0.84
N LYS A 78 -1.11 -13.87 2.12
CA LYS A 78 0.05 -13.19 2.71
C LYS A 78 1.31 -13.71 2.03
N PRO A 79 2.21 -12.83 1.56
CA PRO A 79 3.53 -13.23 1.10
C PRO A 79 4.23 -14.08 2.16
N ASN A 80 5.06 -15.00 1.71
CA ASN A 80 5.88 -15.79 2.62
C ASN A 80 6.82 -14.86 3.41
N ALA A 81 7.25 -15.32 4.58
CA ALA A 81 8.37 -14.67 5.25
C ALA A 81 9.55 -14.60 4.25
N PRO A 82 10.31 -13.49 4.21
CA PRO A 82 11.35 -13.32 3.21
C PRO A 82 12.33 -14.49 3.26
N GLU A 83 12.71 -15.00 2.08
CA GLU A 83 13.50 -16.23 1.94
C GLU A 83 14.79 -16.23 2.77
N ASP A 84 15.28 -17.42 3.11
CA ASP A 84 16.60 -17.57 3.72
C ASP A 84 17.67 -16.82 2.92
N GLY A 85 18.46 -16.03 3.64
CA GLY A 85 19.56 -15.25 3.08
C GLY A 85 19.21 -13.86 2.57
N TYR A 86 17.95 -13.41 2.58
CA TYR A 86 17.63 -12.03 2.18
C TYR A 86 18.36 -10.97 3.03
N ARG A 87 18.63 -11.28 4.31
CA ARG A 87 19.40 -10.41 5.21
C ARG A 87 20.92 -10.45 5.01
N ALA A 88 21.44 -11.34 4.15
CA ALA A 88 22.88 -11.43 3.94
C ALA A 88 23.40 -10.16 3.25
N LYS A 89 24.53 -9.61 3.71
CA LYS A 89 25.21 -8.47 3.06
C LYS A 89 25.95 -8.95 1.79
N THR A 90 25.19 -9.45 0.83
CA THR A 90 25.65 -9.92 -0.48
C THR A 90 24.73 -9.40 -1.58
N PRO A 91 25.20 -9.35 -2.85
CA PRO A 91 24.34 -9.02 -3.99
C PRO A 91 23.06 -9.88 -4.03
N ASP A 92 23.18 -11.20 -3.83
CA ASP A 92 22.04 -12.11 -3.80
C ASP A 92 21.06 -11.80 -2.66
N GLY A 93 21.57 -11.44 -1.47
CA GLY A 93 20.73 -11.04 -0.34
C GLY A 93 19.96 -9.76 -0.64
N LEU A 94 20.59 -8.79 -1.31
CA LEU A 94 19.92 -7.57 -1.76
C LEU A 94 18.82 -7.87 -2.78
N LEU A 95 19.09 -8.70 -3.78
CA LEU A 95 18.09 -9.10 -4.78
C LEU A 95 16.89 -9.81 -4.14
N LYS A 96 17.14 -10.74 -3.20
CA LYS A 96 16.09 -11.40 -2.41
C LYS A 96 15.30 -10.42 -1.53
N THR A 97 15.96 -9.39 -1.00
CA THR A 97 15.27 -8.32 -0.25
C THR A 97 14.33 -7.55 -1.17
N MET A 98 14.77 -7.18 -2.36
CA MET A 98 13.95 -6.46 -3.34
C MET A 98 12.76 -7.29 -3.81
N ASP A 99 12.95 -8.59 -4.04
CA ASP A 99 11.85 -9.51 -4.35
C ASP A 99 10.82 -9.59 -3.21
N ALA A 100 11.30 -9.77 -1.97
CA ALA A 100 10.41 -9.78 -0.80
C ALA A 100 9.65 -8.46 -0.65
N TRP A 101 10.33 -7.33 -0.81
CA TRP A 101 9.71 -6.00 -0.77
C TRP A 101 8.63 -5.87 -1.86
N ASN A 102 8.89 -6.27 -3.11
CA ASN A 102 7.91 -6.30 -4.20
C ASN A 102 6.65 -7.11 -3.85
N GLN A 103 6.81 -8.27 -3.22
CA GLN A 103 5.66 -9.07 -2.78
C GLN A 103 4.84 -8.34 -1.70
N TRP A 104 5.51 -7.69 -0.76
CA TRP A 104 4.84 -6.99 0.35
C TRP A 104 4.18 -5.66 -0.07
N ILE A 105 4.74 -4.91 -1.02
CA ILE A 105 4.03 -3.73 -1.56
C ILE A 105 2.77 -4.14 -2.30
N ASN A 106 2.81 -5.24 -3.06
CA ASN A 106 1.65 -5.75 -3.78
C ASN A 106 0.58 -6.31 -2.85
N TYR A 107 0.98 -6.88 -1.70
CA TYR A 107 0.04 -7.21 -0.63
C TYR A 107 -0.60 -5.94 -0.05
N GLY A 108 0.20 -4.91 0.22
CA GLY A 108 -0.25 -3.63 0.73
C GLY A 108 -1.24 -2.93 -0.21
N VAL A 109 -0.98 -2.91 -1.52
CA VAL A 109 -1.91 -2.33 -2.51
C VAL A 109 -3.30 -2.98 -2.43
N GLN A 110 -3.35 -4.30 -2.30
CA GLN A 110 -4.61 -5.07 -2.32
C GLN A 110 -5.38 -5.03 -1.00
N THR A 111 -4.71 -4.73 0.11
CA THR A 111 -5.28 -4.89 1.47
C THR A 111 -5.29 -3.60 2.29
N GLY A 112 -4.51 -2.59 1.87
CA GLY A 112 -4.18 -1.42 2.67
C GLY A 112 -3.16 -1.70 3.78
N ASP A 113 -2.61 -2.91 3.91
CA ASP A 113 -1.64 -3.25 4.95
C ASP A 113 -0.20 -3.24 4.42
N TYR A 114 0.48 -2.10 4.59
CA TYR A 114 1.90 -1.94 4.26
C TYR A 114 2.83 -2.19 5.45
N SER A 115 2.34 -2.70 6.59
CA SER A 115 3.14 -2.84 7.82
C SER A 115 4.45 -3.58 7.59
N LYS A 116 4.40 -4.70 6.85
CA LYS A 116 5.57 -5.49 6.47
C LYS A 116 6.42 -4.85 5.38
N ALA A 117 5.80 -4.25 4.36
CA ALA A 117 6.53 -3.55 3.30
C ALA A 117 7.39 -2.40 3.88
N ARG A 118 6.86 -1.71 4.89
CA ARG A 118 7.54 -0.62 5.60
C ARG A 118 8.80 -1.06 6.33
N GLU A 119 8.91 -2.32 6.72
CA GLU A 119 10.13 -2.88 7.33
C GLU A 119 11.30 -2.97 6.33
N PHE A 120 11.09 -2.82 5.03
CA PHE A 120 12.18 -2.79 4.06
C PHE A 120 12.70 -1.37 3.80
N LEU A 121 11.96 -0.34 4.24
CA LEU A 121 12.30 1.04 3.96
C LEU A 121 13.18 1.64 5.07
N SER A 122 14.09 2.52 4.68
CA SER A 122 14.64 3.52 5.58
C SER A 122 13.59 4.59 5.86
N THR A 123 13.68 5.24 7.03
CA THR A 123 12.87 6.42 7.33
C THR A 123 13.15 7.60 6.41
N SER A 124 14.26 7.57 5.66
CA SER A 124 14.59 8.57 4.64
C SER A 124 13.81 8.40 3.33
N ASN A 125 13.12 7.27 3.13
CA ASN A 125 12.43 6.98 1.87
C ASN A 125 11.06 7.66 1.81
N ASP A 126 11.06 8.98 1.71
CA ASP A 126 9.84 9.79 1.75
C ASP A 126 8.88 9.48 0.58
N GLY A 127 9.39 9.06 -0.57
CA GLY A 127 8.59 8.71 -1.76
C GLY A 127 7.67 7.52 -1.50
N GLU A 128 8.25 6.35 -1.21
CA GLU A 128 7.48 5.13 -0.92
C GLU A 128 6.62 5.28 0.34
N LEU A 129 7.18 5.90 1.39
CA LEU A 129 6.44 6.11 2.64
C LEU A 129 5.20 7.02 2.42
N LYS A 130 5.27 8.00 1.50
CA LYS A 130 4.13 8.84 1.16
C LYS A 130 3.02 8.04 0.49
N ILE A 131 3.37 7.20 -0.48
CA ILE A 131 2.42 6.35 -1.19
C ILE A 131 1.72 5.40 -0.22
N TYR A 132 2.48 4.75 0.68
CA TYR A 132 1.87 3.84 1.65
C TYR A 132 0.86 4.57 2.53
N ARG A 133 1.17 5.79 2.99
CA ARG A 133 0.22 6.60 3.78
C ARG A 133 -1.03 6.98 2.99
N GLU A 134 -0.89 7.31 1.70
CA GLU A 134 -2.01 7.69 0.83
C GLU A 134 -2.97 6.51 0.62
N ILE A 135 -2.43 5.32 0.32
CA ILE A 135 -3.23 4.10 0.15
C ILE A 135 -3.80 3.61 1.49
N GLU A 136 -3.02 3.60 2.57
CA GLU A 136 -3.54 3.27 3.91
C GLU A 136 -4.73 4.18 4.30
N ALA A 137 -4.62 5.49 4.04
CA ALA A 137 -5.69 6.43 4.29
C ALA A 137 -6.93 6.20 3.40
N LEU A 138 -6.75 5.71 2.17
CA LEU A 138 -7.84 5.30 1.28
C LEU A 138 -8.59 4.10 1.87
N TYR A 139 -7.87 3.05 2.27
CA TYR A 139 -8.49 1.87 2.88
C TYR A 139 -9.16 2.20 4.22
N GLN A 140 -8.55 3.04 5.05
CA GLN A 140 -9.12 3.47 6.34
C GLN A 140 -10.45 4.20 6.20
N ARG A 141 -10.64 4.98 5.13
CA ARG A 141 -11.91 5.68 4.86
C ARG A 141 -12.94 4.82 4.12
N GLY A 142 -12.61 3.58 3.76
CA GLY A 142 -13.51 2.63 3.10
C GLY A 142 -13.37 2.56 1.58
N GLY A 143 -12.34 3.20 1.02
CA GLY A 143 -11.95 3.03 -0.37
C GLY A 143 -11.07 1.79 -0.58
N TRP A 144 -10.70 1.51 -1.83
CA TRP A 144 -9.82 0.41 -2.18
C TRP A 144 -9.14 0.62 -3.53
N VAL A 145 -8.15 -0.22 -3.83
CA VAL A 145 -7.47 -0.23 -5.12
C VAL A 145 -7.95 -1.41 -5.97
N ILE A 146 -8.24 -1.14 -7.24
CA ILE A 146 -8.40 -2.13 -8.31
C ILE A 146 -7.13 -2.08 -9.16
N ASP A 147 -6.64 -3.26 -9.55
CA ASP A 147 -5.34 -3.40 -10.19
C ASP A 147 -4.22 -2.86 -9.26
N GLY A 148 -3.19 -2.17 -9.77
CA GLY A 148 -2.14 -1.54 -8.98
C GLY A 148 -0.99 -2.48 -8.57
N ILE A 149 -0.87 -3.63 -9.24
CA ILE A 149 0.25 -4.55 -8.99
C ILE A 149 1.49 -4.03 -9.72
N GLU A 150 2.54 -3.78 -8.94
CA GLU A 150 3.83 -3.24 -9.38
C GLU A 150 4.88 -4.35 -9.43
N TYR A 151 5.75 -4.33 -10.45
CA TYR A 151 6.88 -5.25 -10.55
C TYR A 151 8.16 -4.51 -10.87
N PHE A 152 9.08 -4.42 -9.90
CA PHE A 152 10.42 -3.90 -10.12
C PHE A 152 11.39 -5.05 -10.39
N LYS A 153 11.65 -5.36 -11.66
CA LYS A 153 12.53 -6.46 -12.06
C LYS A 153 13.99 -6.00 -12.10
N PRO A 154 14.92 -6.65 -11.38
CA PRO A 154 16.34 -6.34 -11.48
C PRO A 154 16.85 -6.35 -12.93
N ALA A 155 17.44 -5.24 -13.38
CA ALA A 155 18.07 -5.11 -14.69
C ALA A 155 19.55 -5.58 -14.69
N GLY A 156 20.01 -6.15 -13.57
CA GLY A 156 21.37 -6.61 -13.41
C GLY A 156 21.72 -6.89 -11.95
N ILE A 157 23.02 -6.92 -11.66
CA ILE A 157 23.54 -7.03 -10.29
C ILE A 157 23.62 -5.65 -9.63
N PRO A 158 23.44 -5.55 -8.30
CA PRO A 158 23.67 -4.31 -7.58
C PRO A 158 25.10 -3.81 -7.73
N ARG A 159 25.27 -2.52 -8.02
CA ARG A 159 26.57 -1.84 -8.09
C ARG A 159 26.87 -1.09 -6.79
N THR A 160 28.14 -1.02 -6.42
CA THR A 160 28.62 -0.27 -5.26
C THR A 160 30.08 0.11 -5.47
N ASP A 161 30.45 1.33 -5.07
CA ASP A 161 31.83 1.82 -5.12
C ASP A 161 32.49 1.84 -3.72
N ASP A 162 31.67 1.91 -2.67
CA ASP A 162 32.10 2.14 -1.27
C ASP A 162 31.78 0.96 -0.32
N HIS A 163 31.04 -0.05 -0.80
CA HIS A 163 30.49 -1.16 0.00
C HIS A 163 29.58 -0.72 1.16
N GLN A 164 29.07 0.51 1.11
CA GLN A 164 28.08 1.07 2.04
C GLN A 164 26.76 1.33 1.30
N SER A 165 26.83 2.05 0.18
CA SER A 165 25.69 2.37 -0.67
C SER A 165 25.65 1.43 -1.87
N TYR A 166 24.52 0.79 -2.06
CA TYR A 166 24.28 -0.14 -3.16
C TYR A 166 23.19 0.44 -4.05
N TYR A 167 23.38 0.33 -5.36
CA TYR A 167 22.43 0.80 -6.35
C TYR A 167 21.96 -0.38 -7.19
N LEU A 168 20.65 -0.55 -7.28
CA LEU A 168 20.03 -1.56 -8.13
C LEU A 168 19.16 -0.88 -9.16
N GLU A 169 19.49 -1.10 -10.43
CA GLU A 169 18.62 -0.74 -11.55
C GLU A 169 17.55 -1.80 -11.73
N THR A 170 16.32 -1.35 -11.99
CA THR A 170 15.15 -2.20 -12.17
C THR A 170 14.29 -1.69 -13.31
N ASN A 171 13.70 -2.62 -14.05
CA ASN A 171 12.64 -2.34 -15.00
C ASN A 171 11.31 -2.38 -14.25
N HIS A 172 10.58 -1.27 -14.26
CA HIS A 172 9.28 -1.17 -13.64
C HIS A 172 8.19 -1.59 -14.62
N GLU A 173 7.49 -2.67 -14.28
CA GLU A 173 6.39 -3.21 -15.06
C GLU A 173 5.10 -3.09 -14.29
N TRP A 174 4.17 -2.33 -14.86
CA TRP A 174 2.81 -2.17 -14.34
C TRP A 174 1.82 -1.97 -15.49
N ASP A 175 0.54 -2.13 -15.21
CA ASP A 175 -0.51 -2.00 -16.22
C ASP A 175 -1.42 -0.83 -15.93
N LYS A 176 -2.06 -0.90 -14.77
CA LYS A 176 -3.11 0.02 -14.38
C LYS A 176 -3.20 0.07 -12.86
N HIS A 177 -3.54 1.23 -12.33
CA HIS A 177 -3.87 1.47 -10.92
C HIS A 177 -5.18 2.25 -10.88
N THR A 178 -6.17 1.76 -10.15
CA THR A 178 -7.45 2.47 -9.98
C THR A 178 -7.77 2.59 -8.50
N GLU A 179 -7.84 3.81 -8.00
CA GLU A 179 -8.32 4.09 -6.65
C GLU A 179 -9.82 4.34 -6.68
N VAL A 180 -10.56 3.65 -5.81
CA VAL A 180 -12.00 3.77 -5.66
C VAL A 180 -12.31 4.36 -4.29
N GLU A 181 -12.98 5.51 -4.28
CA GLU A 181 -13.45 6.15 -3.07
C GLU A 181 -14.71 5.47 -2.50
N PRO A 182 -15.03 5.69 -1.22
CA PRO A 182 -16.24 5.13 -0.59
C PRO A 182 -17.55 5.53 -1.28
N ASP A 183 -17.58 6.69 -1.94
CA ASP A 183 -18.72 7.18 -2.71
C ASP A 183 -18.79 6.61 -4.14
N GLY A 184 -17.82 5.77 -4.52
CA GLY A 184 -17.71 5.13 -5.82
C GLY A 184 -16.97 5.95 -6.88
N ARG A 185 -16.49 7.18 -6.57
CA ARG A 185 -15.62 7.93 -7.48
C ARG A 185 -14.33 7.15 -7.72
N GLN A 186 -13.88 7.14 -8.97
CA GLN A 186 -12.67 6.44 -9.37
C GLN A 186 -11.65 7.41 -9.97
N GLU A 187 -10.38 7.19 -9.64
CA GLU A 187 -9.25 7.76 -10.34
C GLU A 187 -8.40 6.62 -10.90
N THR A 188 -7.92 6.77 -12.13
CA THR A 188 -7.20 5.69 -12.83
C THR A 188 -5.99 6.21 -13.53
N TRP A 189 -4.89 5.50 -13.36
CA TRP A 189 -3.62 5.70 -14.03
C TRP A 189 -3.26 4.43 -14.77
N ASN A 190 -2.66 4.57 -15.95
CA ASN A 190 -2.22 3.44 -16.76
C ASN A 190 -0.77 3.67 -17.16
N SER A 191 -0.02 2.58 -17.29
CA SER A 191 1.29 2.59 -17.91
C SER A 191 1.16 2.96 -19.39
N ASP A 192 2.05 3.80 -19.89
CA ASP A 192 2.23 4.05 -21.33
C ASP A 192 2.97 2.91 -22.05
N LYS A 193 3.36 1.86 -21.31
CA LYS A 193 4.15 0.71 -21.74
C LYS A 193 5.56 1.08 -22.21
N GLU A 194 6.02 2.30 -21.94
CA GLU A 194 7.44 2.63 -22.06
C GLU A 194 8.22 1.96 -20.92
N GLU A 195 9.47 1.60 -21.19
CA GLU A 195 10.34 1.00 -20.18
C GLU A 195 10.70 2.07 -19.14
N GLU A 196 10.14 1.95 -17.93
CA GLU A 196 10.46 2.82 -16.82
C GLU A 196 11.61 2.20 -16.01
N ILE A 197 12.83 2.73 -16.18
CA ILE A 197 13.99 2.27 -15.41
C ILE A 197 14.10 3.05 -14.10
N TYR A 198 14.05 2.32 -12.99
CA TYR A 198 14.26 2.86 -11.65
C TYR A 198 15.60 2.42 -11.09
N THR A 199 16.34 3.37 -10.52
CA THR A 199 17.49 3.09 -9.66
C THR A 199 17.04 3.17 -8.19
N PHE A 200 17.14 2.06 -7.49
CA PHE A 200 16.97 1.97 -6.04
C PHE A 200 18.32 2.13 -5.35
N ALA A 201 18.38 2.99 -4.32
CA ALA A 201 19.51 3.08 -3.42
C ALA A 201 19.20 2.29 -2.14
N LEU A 202 20.14 1.43 -1.72
CA LEU A 202 20.02 0.58 -0.55
C LEU A 202 21.28 0.66 0.31
N GLU A 203 21.10 0.46 1.62
CA GLU A 203 22.17 0.28 2.59
C GLU A 203 21.94 -1.03 3.35
N HIS A 204 23.02 -1.72 3.74
CA HIS A 204 22.94 -2.81 4.71
C HIS A 204 23.34 -2.30 6.09
N ARG A 205 22.35 -2.22 6.99
CA ARG A 205 22.52 -1.69 8.34
C ARG A 205 21.82 -2.60 9.35
N ASP A 206 22.45 -2.81 10.50
CA ASP A 206 21.89 -3.60 11.62
C ASP A 206 21.37 -4.99 11.20
N GLY A 207 22.09 -5.65 10.27
CA GLY A 207 21.76 -7.00 9.82
C GLY A 207 20.61 -7.08 8.81
N ARG A 208 20.21 -5.97 8.18
CA ARG A 208 19.14 -5.90 7.17
C ARG A 208 19.47 -4.91 6.07
N TRP A 209 18.93 -5.16 4.89
CA TRP A 209 18.89 -4.17 3.81
C TRP A 209 17.77 -3.17 4.06
N GLN A 210 18.02 -1.90 3.77
CA GLN A 210 17.03 -0.83 3.79
C GLN A 210 17.06 -0.06 2.49
N ILE A 211 15.89 0.15 1.90
CA ILE A 211 15.70 0.97 0.71
C ILE A 211 15.64 2.43 1.14
N LEU A 212 16.60 3.21 0.67
CA LEU A 212 16.78 4.62 1.04
C LEU A 212 15.89 5.55 0.21
N TYR A 213 15.82 5.31 -1.09
CA TYR A 213 15.00 6.02 -2.07
C TYR A 213 15.00 5.27 -3.41
N SER A 214 14.08 5.65 -4.29
CA SER A 214 14.04 5.24 -5.69
C SER A 214 14.01 6.49 -6.58
N ARG A 215 14.53 6.39 -7.80
CA ARG A 215 14.47 7.47 -8.81
C ARG A 215 14.36 6.88 -10.21
N ILE A 216 13.66 7.58 -11.10
CA ILE A 216 13.62 7.29 -12.52
C ILE A 216 14.90 7.83 -13.16
N GLU A 217 15.59 7.03 -13.97
CA GLU A 217 16.67 7.53 -14.82
C GLU A 217 16.05 8.26 -16.03
N ALA A 218 16.45 9.51 -16.26
CA ALA A 218 15.82 10.44 -17.21
C ALA A 218 16.36 10.35 -18.63
#